data_AF-A0A2L1JH56-F1
#
_entry.id   AF-A0A2L1JH56-F1
#
_cell.length_a   1.000
_cell.length_b   1.000
_cell.length_c   1.000
_cell.angle_alpha   90.00
_cell.angle_beta   90.00
_cell.angle_gamma   90.00
#
_symmetry.space_group_name_H-M   'P 1'
#
loop_
_entity.id
_entity.type
_entity.pdbx_description
1 polymer ?
#
loop_
_entity_poly.entity_id
_entity_poly.type
_entity_poly.pdbx_seq_one_letter_code
_entity_poly.pdbx_strand_id
1 'polypeptide(L)'
;MSAEELQATYDEAVKNFIFIERLSNGKQESSDDDYINLNRAYFRMCTHFYESFLMMIANLKPFPAIVVLRSFQEVYTKAIYLEFIERPKETDVKPLISGEKNFPSFFAMASALDKFGKEGKNGLEGAFIQFTKQGLAQYEKFSLFTHGRGEFLQAFMKSDKVALNPNDVSDLIYTARGMYETFSLCYFGVQKLDSEFQELKNELHKSALYKNQSAG
;
A
#
# COMPACT_ATOMS: atom_id res chain seq x y z
N MET A 1 12.14 6.72 19.10
CA MET A 1 12.44 7.62 17.98
C MET A 1 12.35 9.06 18.47
N SER A 2 13.30 9.92 18.09
CA SER A 2 13.25 11.37 18.31
C SER A 2 12.28 12.04 17.34
N ALA A 3 11.90 13.30 17.62
CA ALA A 3 11.05 14.06 16.69
C ALA A 3 11.75 14.30 15.34
N GLU A 4 13.08 14.46 15.36
CA GLU A 4 13.90 14.65 14.15
C GLU A 4 13.94 13.37 13.29
N GLU A 5 14.07 12.20 13.91
CA GLU A 5 14.02 10.91 13.23
C GLU A 5 12.64 10.64 12.60
N LEU A 6 11.56 11.01 13.31
CA LEU A 6 10.20 10.89 12.76
C LEU A 6 9.98 11.84 11.59
N GLN A 7 10.46 13.09 11.70
CA GLN A 7 10.40 14.05 10.61
C GLN A 7 11.17 13.56 9.38
N ALA A 8 12.39 13.05 9.57
CA ALA A 8 13.18 12.48 8.48
C ALA A 8 12.47 11.29 7.80
N THR A 9 11.77 10.46 8.57
CA THR A 9 10.95 9.35 8.04
C THR A 9 9.82 9.88 7.16
N TYR A 10 9.13 10.93 7.61
CA TYR A 10 8.08 11.59 6.85
C TYR A 10 8.61 12.26 5.57
N ASP A 11 9.70 13.01 5.67
CA ASP A 11 10.32 13.70 4.54
C ASP A 11 10.77 12.72 3.44
N GLU A 12 11.32 11.57 3.85
CA GLU A 12 11.68 10.50 2.91
C GLU A 12 10.45 9.96 2.17
N ALA A 13 9.32 9.80 2.88
CA ALA A 13 8.06 9.34 2.29
C ALA A 13 7.45 10.35 1.31
N VAL A 14 7.50 11.64 1.63
CA VAL A 14 7.06 12.74 0.75
C VAL A 14 7.95 12.83 -0.50
N LYS A 15 9.28 12.76 -0.33
CA LYS A 15 10.21 12.76 -1.47
C LYS A 15 9.90 11.59 -2.42
N ASN A 16 9.63 10.40 -1.87
CA ASN A 16 9.27 9.23 -2.67
C ASN A 16 7.94 9.43 -3.42
N PHE A 17 6.93 9.99 -2.74
CA PHE A 17 5.65 10.31 -3.35
C PHE A 17 5.80 11.22 -4.57
N ILE A 18 6.47 12.37 -4.40
CA ILE A 18 6.68 13.36 -5.47
C ILE A 18 7.43 12.73 -6.65
N PHE A 19 8.45 11.91 -6.36
CA PHE A 19 9.23 11.24 -7.39
C PHE A 19 8.37 10.25 -8.21
N ILE A 20 7.60 9.40 -7.55
CA ILE A 20 6.70 8.44 -8.22
C ILE A 20 5.60 9.16 -8.99
N GLU A 21 5.00 10.20 -8.40
CA GLU A 21 3.95 11.00 -9.05
C GLU A 21 4.46 11.58 -10.37
N ARG A 22 5.66 12.17 -10.36
CA ARG A 22 6.33 12.68 -11.57
C ARG A 22 6.50 11.59 -12.64
N LEU A 23 6.91 10.38 -12.26
CA LEU A 23 7.03 9.25 -13.20
C LEU A 23 5.66 8.83 -13.77
N SER A 24 4.59 8.98 -12.98
CA SER A 24 3.24 8.56 -13.38
C SER A 24 2.44 9.62 -14.16
N ASN A 25 2.97 10.83 -14.37
CA ASN A 25 2.26 11.98 -14.95
C ASN A 25 2.03 11.91 -16.48
N GLY A 26 2.25 10.76 -17.11
CA GLY A 26 1.92 10.55 -18.51
C GLY A 26 0.41 10.51 -18.75
N LYS A 27 -0.07 11.21 -19.80
CA LYS A 27 -1.45 11.00 -20.27
C LYS A 27 -1.57 9.58 -20.83
N GLN A 28 -2.54 8.82 -20.31
CA GLN A 28 -2.83 7.48 -20.77
C GLN A 28 -4.19 7.46 -21.48
N GLU A 29 -4.17 7.08 -22.75
CA GLU A 29 -5.39 6.82 -23.53
C GLU A 29 -6.08 5.55 -23.05
N SER A 30 -7.39 5.46 -23.23
CA SER A 30 -8.16 4.25 -22.94
C SER A 30 -7.61 3.07 -23.75
N SER A 31 -7.51 1.91 -23.10
CA SER A 31 -7.16 0.64 -23.76
C SER A 31 -8.41 -0.19 -24.04
N ASP A 32 -8.37 -1.08 -25.02
CA ASP A 32 -9.39 -2.13 -25.18
C ASP A 32 -9.20 -3.28 -24.16
N ASP A 33 -8.06 -3.33 -23.46
CA ASP A 33 -7.81 -4.28 -22.37
C ASP A 33 -8.36 -3.73 -21.04
N ASP A 34 -9.44 -4.36 -20.57
CA ASP A 34 -10.10 -4.01 -19.30
C ASP A 34 -9.15 -4.12 -18.10
N TYR A 35 -8.20 -5.06 -18.08
CA TYR A 35 -7.22 -5.17 -16.99
C TYR A 35 -6.27 -3.98 -16.97
N ILE A 36 -5.82 -3.50 -18.14
CA ILE A 36 -4.96 -2.32 -18.23
C ILE A 36 -5.70 -1.10 -17.66
N ASN A 37 -6.95 -0.88 -18.06
CA ASN A 37 -7.75 0.24 -17.57
C ASN A 37 -8.01 0.14 -16.05
N LEU A 38 -8.31 -1.06 -15.56
CA LEU A 38 -8.59 -1.31 -14.16
C LEU A 38 -7.34 -1.11 -13.27
N ASN A 39 -6.19 -1.60 -13.72
CA ASN A 39 -4.91 -1.39 -13.05
C ASN A 39 -4.58 0.12 -12.94
N ARG A 40 -4.82 0.91 -14.00
CA ARG A 40 -4.68 2.39 -13.97
C ARG A 40 -5.64 3.04 -13.00
N ALA A 41 -6.90 2.61 -12.96
CA ALA A 41 -7.89 3.14 -12.03
C ALA A 41 -7.48 2.88 -10.57
N TYR A 42 -7.10 1.64 -10.24
CA TYR A 42 -6.65 1.31 -8.89
C TYR A 42 -5.35 2.03 -8.51
N PHE A 43 -4.41 2.18 -9.44
CA PHE A 43 -3.19 2.94 -9.19
C PHE A 43 -3.51 4.40 -8.81
N ARG A 44 -4.34 5.09 -9.61
CA ARG A 44 -4.79 6.46 -9.29
C ARG A 44 -5.50 6.56 -7.94
N MET A 45 -6.38 5.61 -7.62
CA MET A 45 -7.04 5.57 -6.31
C MET A 45 -6.03 5.43 -5.16
N CYS A 46 -5.05 4.53 -5.30
CA CYS A 46 -3.99 4.36 -4.32
C CYS A 46 -3.13 5.60 -4.16
N THR A 47 -2.78 6.28 -5.26
CA THR A 47 -2.04 7.56 -5.22
C THR A 47 -2.80 8.60 -4.40
N HIS A 48 -4.11 8.77 -4.62
CA HIS A 48 -4.92 9.70 -3.84
C HIS A 48 -5.03 9.31 -2.36
N PHE A 49 -5.15 8.01 -2.05
CA PHE A 49 -5.16 7.55 -0.66
C PHE A 49 -3.81 7.76 0.03
N TYR A 50 -2.70 7.49 -0.65
CA TYR A 50 -1.37 7.70 -0.08
C TYR A 50 -1.06 9.19 0.11
N GLU A 51 -1.44 10.05 -0.84
CA GLU A 51 -1.37 11.51 -0.67
C GLU A 51 -2.19 11.98 0.54
N SER A 52 -3.44 11.52 0.64
CA SER A 52 -4.32 11.84 1.78
C SER A 52 -3.73 11.36 3.11
N PHE A 53 -3.13 10.17 3.13
CA PHE A 53 -2.42 9.64 4.29
C PHE A 53 -1.28 10.58 4.71
N LEU A 54 -0.41 10.98 3.78
CA LEU A 54 0.70 11.91 4.06
C LEU A 54 0.20 13.24 4.61
N MET A 55 -0.85 13.82 4.01
CA MET A 55 -1.46 15.06 4.49
C MET A 55 -2.00 14.92 5.93
N MET A 56 -2.59 13.78 6.28
CA MET A 56 -3.10 13.56 7.64
C MET A 56 -1.96 13.43 8.66
N ILE A 57 -0.87 12.73 8.30
CA ILE A 57 0.33 12.63 9.14
C ILE A 57 0.96 14.01 9.35
N ALA A 58 1.10 14.82 8.29
CA ALA A 58 1.63 16.19 8.36
C ALA A 58 0.84 17.08 9.33
N ASN A 59 -0.48 16.88 9.37
CA ASN A 59 -1.39 17.61 10.25
C ASN A 59 -1.52 16.98 11.65
N LEU A 60 -0.64 16.04 12.02
CA LEU A 60 -0.65 15.34 13.30
C LEU A 60 -1.97 14.61 13.60
N LYS A 61 -2.59 14.03 12.56
CA LYS A 61 -3.85 13.27 12.64
C LYS A 61 -3.64 11.80 12.28
N PRO A 62 -2.88 11.02 13.06
CA PRO A 62 -2.55 9.64 12.69
C PRO A 62 -3.74 8.68 12.78
N PHE A 63 -4.77 8.97 13.58
CA PHE A 63 -5.95 8.09 13.69
C PHE A 63 -6.79 8.05 12.39
N PRO A 64 -7.21 9.18 11.81
CA PRO A 64 -7.78 9.18 10.48
C PRO A 64 -6.85 8.57 9.42
N ALA A 65 -5.54 8.78 9.54
CA ALA A 65 -4.56 8.23 8.61
C ALA A 65 -4.57 6.69 8.59
N ILE A 66 -4.76 6.03 9.75
CA ILE A 66 -4.90 4.56 9.83
C ILE A 66 -6.09 4.07 9.00
N VAL A 67 -7.23 4.78 9.03
CA VAL A 67 -8.42 4.41 8.25
C VAL A 67 -8.13 4.50 6.76
N VAL A 68 -7.44 5.56 6.32
CA VAL A 68 -7.01 5.71 4.92
C VAL A 68 -6.02 4.62 4.53
N LEU A 69 -5.06 4.29 5.40
CA LEU A 69 -4.09 3.22 5.15
C LEU A 69 -4.76 1.86 4.97
N ARG A 70 -5.80 1.55 5.75
CA ARG A 70 -6.60 0.33 5.55
C ARG A 70 -7.25 0.31 4.15
N SER A 71 -7.89 1.40 3.73
CA SER A 71 -8.49 1.50 2.40
C SER A 71 -7.44 1.32 1.31
N PHE A 72 -6.27 1.93 1.49
CA PHE A 72 -5.13 1.75 0.59
C PHE A 72 -4.71 0.27 0.51
N GLN A 73 -4.63 -0.43 1.64
CA GLN A 73 -4.32 -1.85 1.70
C GLN A 73 -5.32 -2.75 0.97
N GLU A 74 -6.61 -2.45 1.09
CA GLU A 74 -7.67 -3.18 0.39
C GLU A 74 -7.57 -2.98 -1.13
N VAL A 75 -7.34 -1.74 -1.58
CA VAL A 75 -7.18 -1.44 -3.01
C VAL A 75 -5.91 -2.07 -3.57
N TYR A 76 -4.78 -1.91 -2.88
CA TYR A 76 -3.51 -2.54 -3.23
C TYR A 76 -3.67 -4.05 -3.43
N THR A 77 -4.26 -4.73 -2.44
CA THR A 77 -4.44 -6.20 -2.49
C THR A 77 -5.34 -6.62 -3.64
N LYS A 78 -6.45 -5.90 -3.89
CA LYS A 78 -7.35 -6.19 -5.01
C LYS A 78 -6.67 -6.00 -6.37
N ALA A 79 -5.91 -4.93 -6.53
CA ALA A 79 -5.22 -4.63 -7.78
C ALA A 79 -4.20 -5.71 -8.14
N ILE A 80 -3.38 -6.13 -7.17
CA ILE A 80 -2.39 -7.19 -7.36
C ILE A 80 -3.08 -8.55 -7.57
N TYR A 81 -4.17 -8.84 -6.83
CA TYR A 81 -4.95 -10.06 -7.00
C TYR A 81 -5.52 -10.20 -8.41
N LEU A 82 -6.10 -9.14 -8.94
CA LEU A 82 -6.64 -9.15 -10.30
C LEU A 82 -5.55 -9.44 -11.32
N GLU A 83 -4.41 -8.76 -11.23
CA GLU A 83 -3.33 -8.91 -12.20
C GLU A 83 -2.69 -10.30 -12.16
N PHE A 84 -2.39 -10.84 -10.98
CA PHE A 84 -1.59 -12.06 -10.87
C PHE A 84 -2.39 -13.34 -10.65
N ILE A 85 -3.64 -13.24 -10.21
CA ILE A 85 -4.49 -14.40 -9.94
C ILE A 85 -5.63 -14.53 -10.95
N GLU A 86 -6.32 -13.45 -11.28
CA GLU A 86 -7.49 -13.51 -12.17
C GLU A 86 -7.12 -13.34 -13.64
N ARG A 87 -6.18 -12.45 -13.98
CA ARG A 87 -5.76 -12.24 -15.38
C ARG A 87 -5.24 -13.52 -16.05
N PRO A 88 -4.39 -14.36 -15.42
CA PRO A 88 -3.93 -15.61 -16.04
C PRO A 88 -5.03 -16.65 -16.24
N LYS A 89 -6.17 -16.51 -15.56
CA LYS A 89 -7.37 -17.35 -15.75
C LYS A 89 -8.30 -16.80 -16.83
N GLU A 90 -7.95 -15.65 -17.42
CA GLU A 90 -8.79 -14.93 -18.39
C GLU A 90 -10.18 -14.61 -17.81
N THR A 91 -10.26 -14.35 -16.51
CA THR A 91 -11.52 -14.00 -15.85
C THR A 91 -12.06 -12.69 -16.44
N ASP A 92 -13.35 -12.66 -16.82
CA ASP A 92 -14.04 -11.41 -17.12
C ASP A 92 -14.19 -10.57 -15.84
N VAL A 93 -13.57 -9.38 -15.83
CA VAL A 93 -13.54 -8.49 -14.68
C VAL A 93 -14.79 -7.62 -14.57
N LYS A 94 -15.59 -7.46 -15.63
CA LYS A 94 -16.77 -6.58 -15.62
C LYS A 94 -17.81 -6.99 -14.56
N PRO A 95 -18.15 -8.29 -14.39
CA PRO A 95 -19.04 -8.72 -13.32
C PRO A 95 -18.47 -8.47 -11.92
N LEU A 96 -17.14 -8.54 -11.74
CA LEU A 96 -16.50 -8.29 -10.45
C LEU A 96 -16.58 -6.82 -10.04
N ILE A 97 -16.41 -5.90 -11.00
CA ILE A 97 -16.42 -4.45 -10.72
C ILE A 97 -17.83 -3.85 -10.68
N SER A 98 -18.78 -4.43 -11.41
CA SER A 98 -20.19 -4.01 -11.40
C SER A 98 -20.95 -4.52 -10.16
N GLY A 99 -20.39 -5.50 -9.44
CA GLY A 99 -21.00 -6.11 -8.27
C GLY A 99 -21.95 -7.28 -8.57
N GLU A 100 -22.06 -7.69 -9.84
CA GLU A 100 -22.77 -8.92 -10.22
C GLU A 100 -22.09 -10.17 -9.65
N LYS A 101 -20.76 -10.13 -9.49
CA LYS A 101 -19.95 -11.13 -8.81
C LYS A 101 -19.17 -10.48 -7.69
N ASN A 102 -19.16 -11.13 -6.53
CA ASN A 102 -18.36 -10.67 -5.40
C ASN A 102 -16.88 -10.99 -5.60
N PHE A 103 -16.02 -10.05 -5.20
CA PHE A 103 -14.62 -10.35 -4.92
C PHE A 103 -14.53 -11.38 -3.77
N PRO A 104 -13.50 -12.25 -3.76
CA PRO A 104 -13.18 -13.01 -2.57
C PRO A 104 -12.91 -12.08 -1.38
N SER A 105 -13.04 -12.62 -0.16
CA SER A 105 -12.68 -11.86 1.04
C SER A 105 -11.21 -11.38 0.98
N PHE A 106 -10.90 -10.28 1.67
CA PHE A 106 -9.53 -9.75 1.76
C PHE A 106 -8.51 -10.83 2.13
N PHE A 107 -8.80 -11.62 3.15
CA PHE A 107 -7.90 -12.69 3.60
C PHE A 107 -7.73 -13.79 2.54
N ALA A 108 -8.80 -14.15 1.83
CA ALA A 108 -8.70 -15.14 0.74
C ALA A 108 -7.81 -14.62 -0.40
N MET A 109 -7.93 -13.34 -0.78
CA MET A 109 -7.05 -12.72 -1.78
C MET A 109 -5.59 -12.68 -1.29
N ALA A 110 -5.35 -12.25 -0.06
CA ALA A 110 -4.01 -12.17 0.52
C ALA A 110 -3.34 -13.56 0.59
N SER A 111 -4.06 -14.59 1.02
CA SER A 111 -3.54 -15.97 1.04
C SER A 111 -3.26 -16.51 -0.36
N ALA A 112 -4.09 -16.20 -1.35
CA ALA A 112 -3.85 -16.62 -2.74
C ALA A 112 -2.58 -15.96 -3.31
N LEU A 113 -2.38 -14.67 -3.04
CA LEU A 113 -1.19 -13.94 -3.47
C LEU A 113 0.08 -14.43 -2.79
N ASP A 114 0.04 -14.73 -1.50
CA ASP A 114 1.20 -15.28 -0.78
C ASP A 114 1.59 -16.66 -1.33
N LYS A 115 0.59 -17.51 -1.60
CA LYS A 115 0.80 -18.82 -2.24
C LYS A 115 1.44 -18.66 -3.62
N PHE A 116 0.91 -17.75 -4.45
CA PHE A 116 1.47 -17.44 -5.77
C PHE A 116 2.92 -16.96 -5.68
N GLY A 117 3.24 -16.11 -4.69
CA GLY A 117 4.61 -15.64 -4.44
C GLY A 117 5.60 -16.77 -4.15
N LYS A 118 5.21 -17.71 -3.27
CA LYS A 118 6.02 -18.88 -2.89
C LYS A 118 6.26 -19.83 -4.06
N GLU A 119 5.21 -20.13 -4.83
CA GLU A 119 5.29 -21.06 -5.95
C GLU A 119 6.07 -20.46 -7.14
N GLY A 120 5.93 -19.16 -7.38
CA GLY A 120 6.52 -18.47 -8.53
C GLY A 120 7.94 -17.94 -8.33
N LYS A 121 8.46 -17.87 -7.09
CA LYS A 121 9.75 -17.20 -6.76
C LYS A 121 9.87 -15.79 -7.39
N ASN A 122 8.76 -15.07 -7.45
CA ASN A 122 8.62 -13.80 -8.19
C ASN A 122 8.84 -12.56 -7.31
N GLY A 123 9.34 -12.74 -6.08
CA GLY A 123 9.57 -11.65 -5.13
C GLY A 123 8.35 -11.21 -4.31
N LEU A 124 7.18 -11.84 -4.51
CA LEU A 124 5.98 -11.58 -3.69
C LEU A 124 5.86 -12.51 -2.46
N GLU A 125 6.82 -13.42 -2.27
CA GLU A 125 6.83 -14.36 -1.13
C GLU A 125 6.82 -13.59 0.20
N GLY A 126 5.83 -13.87 1.06
CA GLY A 126 5.70 -13.23 2.37
C GLY A 126 5.16 -11.79 2.35
N ALA A 127 5.00 -11.18 1.17
CA ALA A 127 4.56 -9.79 1.05
C ALA A 127 3.11 -9.58 1.54
N PHE A 128 2.26 -10.61 1.42
CA PHE A 128 0.84 -10.54 1.79
C PHE A 128 0.52 -11.24 3.10
N ILE A 129 1.34 -12.20 3.55
CA ILE A 129 1.10 -12.90 4.83
C ILE A 129 1.09 -11.94 6.02
N GLN A 130 1.86 -10.84 5.97
CA GLN A 130 1.89 -9.79 7.00
C GLN A 130 0.52 -9.13 7.25
N PHE A 131 -0.35 -9.13 6.24
CA PHE A 131 -1.71 -8.60 6.34
C PHE A 131 -2.70 -9.58 6.99
N THR A 132 -2.35 -10.85 7.04
CA THR A 132 -3.17 -11.91 7.64
C THR A 132 -2.87 -12.09 9.13
N LYS A 133 -3.74 -12.80 9.84
CA LYS A 133 -3.56 -13.22 11.24
C LYS A 133 -2.31 -14.05 11.49
N GLN A 134 -1.79 -14.71 10.45
CA GLN A 134 -0.63 -15.59 10.55
C GLN A 134 0.71 -14.82 10.49
N GLY A 135 0.69 -13.57 10.01
CA GLY A 135 1.84 -12.68 9.99
C GLY A 135 1.74 -11.58 11.04
N LEU A 136 1.97 -10.33 10.63
CA LEU A 136 1.94 -9.16 11.52
C LEU A 136 0.52 -8.68 11.88
N ALA A 137 -0.52 -9.30 11.32
CA ALA A 137 -1.93 -8.94 11.49
C ALA A 137 -2.22 -7.45 11.20
N GLN A 138 -1.52 -6.86 10.24
CA GLN A 138 -1.63 -5.42 9.94
C GLN A 138 -3.06 -4.99 9.57
N TYR A 139 -3.81 -5.83 8.84
CA TYR A 139 -5.21 -5.52 8.52
C TYR A 139 -6.06 -5.36 9.79
N GLU A 140 -5.87 -6.23 10.78
CA GLU A 140 -6.60 -6.17 12.05
C GLU A 140 -6.14 -4.99 12.89
N LYS A 141 -4.84 -4.72 12.91
CA LYS A 141 -4.27 -3.56 13.61
C LYS A 141 -4.83 -2.25 13.05
N PHE A 142 -4.92 -2.10 11.73
CA PHE A 142 -5.54 -0.92 11.12
C PHE A 142 -7.06 -0.91 11.27
N SER A 143 -7.65 -2.09 11.45
CA SER A 143 -9.07 -2.24 11.74
C SER A 143 -9.44 -2.09 13.21
N LEU A 144 -8.49 -1.93 14.14
CA LEU A 144 -8.77 -1.80 15.59
C LEU A 144 -9.77 -0.68 15.89
N PHE A 145 -9.78 0.39 15.08
CA PHE A 145 -10.76 1.46 15.20
C PHE A 145 -12.19 1.05 14.83
N THR A 146 -12.36 0.12 13.89
CA THR A 146 -13.66 -0.31 13.37
C THR A 146 -14.13 -1.67 13.90
N HIS A 147 -13.21 -2.51 14.34
CA HIS A 147 -13.41 -3.93 14.69
C HIS A 147 -12.71 -4.34 16.00
N GLY A 148 -12.04 -3.42 16.71
CA GLY A 148 -11.37 -3.68 17.97
C GLY A 148 -12.32 -3.81 19.17
N ARG A 149 -11.80 -4.21 20.33
CA ARG A 149 -12.59 -4.43 21.57
C ARG A 149 -12.87 -3.13 22.33
N GLY A 150 -12.77 -1.98 21.65
CA GLY A 150 -13.01 -0.67 22.22
C GLY A 150 -11.84 -0.10 23.02
N GLU A 151 -10.61 -0.63 22.91
CA GLU A 151 -9.45 -0.07 23.64
C GLU A 151 -9.25 1.42 23.35
N PHE A 152 -9.42 1.84 22.09
CA PHE A 152 -9.35 3.25 21.70
C PHE A 152 -10.49 4.10 22.28
N LEU A 153 -11.72 3.57 22.30
CA LEU A 153 -12.85 4.22 22.95
C LEU A 153 -12.57 4.43 24.43
N GLN A 154 -12.02 3.41 25.11
CA GLN A 154 -11.63 3.51 26.52
C GLN A 154 -10.53 4.57 26.75
N ALA A 155 -9.59 4.74 25.82
CA ALA A 155 -8.59 5.79 25.90
C ALA A 155 -9.22 7.20 25.75
N PHE A 156 -10.12 7.38 24.78
CA PHE A 156 -10.82 8.65 24.58
C PHE A 156 -11.84 8.98 25.68
N MET A 157 -12.43 7.97 26.33
CA MET A 157 -13.24 8.18 27.52
C MET A 157 -12.45 8.73 28.72
N LYS A 158 -11.12 8.51 28.74
CA LYS A 158 -10.22 8.97 29.80
C LYS A 158 -9.51 10.29 29.48
N SER A 159 -9.45 10.66 28.20
CA SER A 159 -8.75 11.86 27.74
C SER A 159 -9.29 12.34 26.39
N ASP A 160 -9.56 13.64 26.28
CA ASP A 160 -9.91 14.30 25.00
C ASP A 160 -8.74 14.28 24.00
N LYS A 161 -7.52 14.01 24.48
CA LYS A 161 -6.30 13.93 23.68
C LYS A 161 -5.66 12.57 23.89
N VAL A 162 -5.83 11.69 22.91
CA VAL A 162 -5.04 10.47 22.77
C VAL A 162 -4.01 10.74 21.69
N ALA A 163 -2.74 10.40 21.95
CA ALA A 163 -1.67 10.48 20.96
C ALA A 163 -1.10 9.07 20.73
N LEU A 164 -0.68 8.78 19.50
CA LEU A 164 0.09 7.58 19.22
C LEU A 164 1.55 7.79 19.63
N ASN A 165 2.23 6.68 19.95
CA ASN A 165 3.66 6.72 20.15
C ASN A 165 4.34 7.13 18.82
N PRO A 166 5.37 8.00 18.84
CA PRO A 166 6.15 8.33 17.63
C PRO A 166 6.64 7.11 16.84
N ASN A 167 7.01 6.02 17.51
CA ASN A 167 7.39 4.78 16.85
C ASN A 167 6.23 4.17 16.05
N ASP A 168 5.01 4.16 16.60
CA ASP A 168 3.83 3.65 15.91
C ASP A 168 3.51 4.49 14.67
N VAL A 169 3.68 5.82 14.77
CA VAL A 169 3.49 6.72 13.62
C VAL A 169 4.54 6.46 12.54
N SER A 170 5.79 6.24 12.94
CA SER A 170 6.87 5.87 12.01
C SER A 170 6.56 4.55 11.28
N ASP A 171 6.09 3.53 12.00
CA ASP A 171 5.71 2.24 11.42
C ASP A 171 4.58 2.37 10.40
N LEU A 172 3.60 3.25 10.66
CA LEU A 172 2.54 3.56 9.70
C LEU A 172 3.11 4.19 8.42
N ILE A 173 4.03 5.16 8.56
CA ILE A 173 4.67 5.82 7.41
C ILE A 173 5.47 4.81 6.59
N TYR A 174 6.29 3.98 7.22
CA TYR A 174 7.07 2.96 6.52
C TYR A 174 6.18 1.93 5.81
N THR A 175 5.11 1.48 6.46
CA THR A 175 4.18 0.52 5.87
C THR A 175 3.49 1.12 4.64
N ALA A 176 2.92 2.32 4.77
CA ALA A 176 2.25 3.00 3.67
C ALA A 176 3.21 3.25 2.49
N ARG A 177 4.42 3.71 2.79
CA ARG A 177 5.44 3.96 1.78
C ARG A 177 5.84 2.68 1.04
N GLY A 178 6.20 1.62 1.75
CA GLY A 178 6.65 0.37 1.14
C GLY A 178 5.56 -0.25 0.24
N MET A 179 4.30 -0.15 0.66
CA MET A 179 3.16 -0.55 -0.16
C MET A 179 3.04 0.29 -1.43
N TYR A 180 3.22 1.61 -1.34
CA TYR A 180 3.13 2.51 -2.49
C TYR A 180 4.28 2.30 -3.48
N GLU A 181 5.51 2.16 -2.99
CA GLU A 181 6.68 1.82 -3.81
C GLU A 181 6.48 0.50 -4.55
N THR A 182 6.06 -0.56 -3.83
CA THR A 182 5.82 -1.88 -4.42
C THR A 182 4.70 -1.84 -5.45
N PHE A 183 3.61 -1.12 -5.16
CA PHE A 183 2.51 -1.01 -6.10
C PHE A 183 2.92 -0.25 -7.36
N SER A 184 3.74 0.79 -7.21
CA SER A 184 4.24 1.60 -8.33
C SER A 184 5.15 0.79 -9.25
N LEU A 185 6.04 -0.05 -8.70
CA LEU A 185 6.82 -0.99 -9.50
C LEU A 185 5.93 -1.96 -10.27
N CYS A 186 4.92 -2.56 -9.60
CA CYS A 186 3.99 -3.45 -10.26
C CYS A 186 3.23 -2.73 -11.38
N TYR A 187 2.72 -1.53 -11.10
CA TYR A 187 2.01 -0.69 -12.06
C TYR A 187 2.87 -0.41 -13.30
N PHE A 188 4.08 0.12 -13.14
CA PHE A 188 4.94 0.42 -14.27
C PHE A 188 5.28 -0.83 -15.10
N GLY A 189 5.53 -1.96 -14.44
CA GLY A 189 5.78 -3.24 -15.12
C GLY A 189 4.58 -3.72 -15.94
N VAL A 190 3.38 -3.71 -15.36
CA VAL A 190 2.14 -4.14 -16.02
C VAL A 190 1.78 -3.21 -17.20
N GLN A 191 2.03 -1.92 -17.05
CA GLN A 191 1.80 -0.92 -18.09
C GLN A 191 2.91 -0.89 -19.17
N LYS A 192 3.97 -1.72 -19.04
CA LYS A 192 5.15 -1.72 -19.92
C LYS A 192 5.85 -0.36 -19.99
N LEU A 193 5.85 0.36 -18.88
CA LEU A 193 6.56 1.63 -18.68
C LEU A 193 7.98 1.33 -18.20
N ASP A 194 8.78 0.73 -19.09
CA ASP A 194 10.09 0.17 -18.74
C ASP A 194 11.07 1.23 -18.23
N SER A 195 11.04 2.43 -18.78
CA SER A 195 11.91 3.54 -18.35
C SER A 195 11.61 3.94 -16.90
N GLU A 196 10.34 4.19 -16.60
CA GLU A 196 9.83 4.58 -15.29
C GLU A 196 10.06 3.46 -14.26
N PHE A 197 9.85 2.20 -14.67
CA PHE A 197 10.14 1.04 -13.84
C PHE A 197 11.62 0.98 -13.44
N GLN A 198 12.54 1.11 -14.40
CA GLN A 198 13.97 1.09 -14.11
C GLN A 198 14.40 2.29 -13.27
N GLU A 199 13.87 3.48 -13.54
CA GLU A 199 14.19 4.68 -12.76
C GLU A 199 13.76 4.51 -11.30
N LEU A 200 12.53 4.03 -11.05
CA LEU A 200 12.04 3.74 -9.70
C LEU A 200 12.87 2.66 -9.02
N LYS A 201 13.09 1.52 -9.69
CA LYS A 201 13.87 0.42 -9.13
C LYS A 201 15.27 0.87 -8.69
N ASN A 202 15.93 1.68 -9.50
CA ASN A 202 17.26 2.19 -9.20
C ASN A 202 17.25 3.15 -8.00
N GLU A 203 16.26 4.03 -7.89
CA GLU A 203 16.14 4.94 -6.74
C GLU A 203 15.90 4.18 -5.43
N LEU A 204 15.04 3.15 -5.46
CA LEU A 204 14.78 2.29 -4.30
C LEU A 204 16.02 1.50 -3.88
N HIS A 205 16.81 1.00 -4.85
CA HIS A 205 18.06 0.30 -4.55
C HIS A 205 19.11 1.20 -3.91
N LYS A 206 19.25 2.45 -4.37
CA LYS A 206 20.14 3.44 -3.74
C LYS A 206 19.74 3.69 -2.29
N SER A 207 18.45 3.96 -2.03
CA SER A 207 17.94 4.19 -0.68
C SER A 207 18.26 3.02 0.27
N ALA A 208 18.10 1.77 -0.20
CA ALA A 208 18.43 0.58 0.58
C ALA A 208 19.94 0.45 0.88
N LEU A 209 20.81 0.75 -0.08
CA LEU A 209 22.26 0.72 0.11
C LEU A 209 22.76 1.78 1.10
N TYR A 210 22.22 3.00 1.03
CA TYR A 210 22.59 4.07 1.96
C TYR A 210 22.18 3.75 3.41
N LYS A 211 21.03 3.11 3.62
CA LYS A 211 20.59 2.65 4.96
C LYS A 211 21.48 1.54 5.53
N ASN A 212 21.99 0.64 4.68
CA ASN A 212 22.88 -0.43 5.12
C ASN A 212 24.31 0.06 5.43
N GLN A 213 24.77 1.15 4.81
CA GLN A 213 26.09 1.74 5.08
C GLN A 213 26.11 2.62 6.34
N SER A 214 24.96 3.14 6.78
CA SER A 214 24.84 4.00 7.97
C SER A 214 24.52 3.23 9.25
N ALA A 215 24.32 1.91 9.16
CA ALA A 215 24.12 1.00 10.29
C ALA A 215 25.39 0.21 10.69
N GLY A 216 26.55 0.55 10.12
CA GLY A 216 27.85 -0.05 10.37
C GLY A 216 28.77 0.82 11.22
#